data_AF-A0A533YHS6-F1
#
_entry.id   AF-A0A533YHS6-F1
#
_cell.length_a   1.000
_cell.length_b   1.000
_cell.length_c   1.000
_cell.angle_alpha   90.00
_cell.angle_beta   90.00
_cell.angle_gamma   90.00
#
_symmetry.space_group_name_H-M   'P 1'
#
loop_
_entity.id
_entity.type
_entity.pdbx_description
1 polymer ?
#
loop_
_entity_poly.entity_id
_entity_poly.type
_entity_poly.pdbx_seq_one_letter_code
_entity_poly.pdbx_strand_id
1 'polypeptide(L)'
;MIQEEKKFNLRFSLEATFPDDYDGDQDNLAWFRDWQAQVKPDLLKVIFDSLRRHPSWSVHVRNRGVSPEDEIEIAMMKDFTKDLSRLN
;
A
#
# COMPACT_ATOMS: atom_id res chain seq x y z
N MET A 1 27.71 -8.59 2.02
CA MET A 1 26.33 -9.02 2.28
C MET A 1 25.64 -9.13 0.92
N ILE A 2 25.03 -10.27 0.61
CA ILE A 2 24.24 -10.46 -0.61
C ILE A 2 22.80 -10.11 -0.27
N GLN A 3 22.13 -9.32 -1.12
CA GLN A 3 20.73 -8.95 -0.95
C GLN A 3 19.96 -9.38 -2.20
N GLU A 4 18.86 -10.09 -1.99
CA GLU A 4 17.91 -10.44 -3.03
C GLU A 4 16.64 -9.59 -2.89
N GLU A 5 16.12 -9.10 -4.01
CA GLU A 5 14.87 -8.33 -4.05
C GLU A 5 13.87 -9.02 -4.97
N LYS A 6 12.63 -9.13 -4.50
CA LYS A 6 11.46 -9.54 -5.29
C LYS A 6 10.35 -8.53 -5.07
N LYS A 7 9.57 -8.28 -6.12
CA LYS A 7 8.45 -7.34 -6.11
C LYS A 7 7.21 -8.01 -6.69
N PHE A 8 6.06 -7.63 -6.16
CA PHE A 8 4.76 -7.89 -6.75
C PHE A 8 3.92 -6.62 -6.59
N ASN A 9 2.91 -6.44 -7.44
CA ASN A 9 2.05 -5.27 -7.42
C ASN A 9 0.66 -5.65 -6.92
N LEU A 10 0.19 -4.92 -5.90
CA LEU A 10 -1.21 -4.87 -5.50
C LEU A 10 -1.73 -3.47 -5.85
N ARG A 11 -2.78 -3.39 -6.67
CA ARG A 11 -3.34 -2.11 -7.14
C ARG A 11 -4.85 -2.11 -6.97
N PHE A 12 -5.38 -0.99 -6.52
CA PHE A 12 -6.80 -0.69 -6.57
C PHE A 12 -7.08 0.13 -7.84
N SER A 13 -8.06 -0.30 -8.64
CA SER A 13 -8.64 0.49 -9.71
C SER A 13 -10.01 0.94 -9.24
N LEU A 14 -10.24 2.26 -9.26
CA LEU A 14 -11.50 2.83 -8.80
C LEU A 14 -12.25 3.40 -10.01
N GLU A 15 -13.54 3.14 -10.04
CA GLU A 15 -14.44 3.59 -11.09
C GLU A 15 -15.67 4.21 -10.45
N ALA A 16 -16.19 5.27 -11.09
CA ALA A 16 -17.44 5.91 -10.71
C ALA A 16 -18.29 6.11 -11.96
N THR A 17 -19.57 5.75 -11.87
CA THR A 17 -20.55 5.91 -12.94
C THR A 17 -21.46 7.06 -12.61
N PHE A 18 -21.70 7.94 -13.58
CA PHE A 18 -22.57 9.09 -13.43
C PHE A 18 -23.77 8.98 -14.39
N PRO A 19 -24.91 9.61 -14.06
CA PRO A 19 -26.03 9.77 -14.99
C PRO A 19 -25.63 10.49 -16.29
N ASP A 20 -26.39 10.26 -17.37
CA ASP A 20 -26.11 10.84 -18.69
C ASP A 20 -26.19 12.39 -18.70
N ASP A 21 -26.91 12.98 -17.76
CA ASP A 21 -27.08 14.43 -17.58
C ASP A 21 -26.07 15.06 -16.61
N TYR A 22 -25.03 14.32 -16.22
CA TYR A 22 -23.99 14.81 -15.31
C TYR A 22 -23.06 15.84 -15.97
N ASP A 23 -23.03 17.06 -15.43
CA ASP A 23 -22.26 18.20 -15.96
C ASP A 23 -20.81 18.29 -15.44
N GLY A 24 -20.25 17.21 -14.90
CA GLY A 24 -18.82 17.16 -14.52
C GLY A 24 -18.47 17.81 -13.17
N ASP A 25 -19.04 18.98 -12.87
CA ASP A 25 -18.63 19.84 -11.75
C ASP A 25 -19.38 19.57 -10.44
N GLN A 26 -20.44 18.77 -10.46
CA GLN A 26 -21.32 18.59 -9.30
C GLN A 26 -20.72 17.73 -8.19
N ASP A 27 -19.94 16.71 -8.51
CA ASP A 27 -19.33 15.84 -7.49
C ASP A 27 -17.94 16.32 -7.04
N ASN A 28 -17.25 17.13 -7.87
CA ASN A 28 -15.91 17.64 -7.59
C ASN A 28 -14.92 16.50 -7.17
N LEU A 29 -15.07 15.26 -7.64
CA LEU A 29 -14.30 14.09 -7.16
C LEU A 29 -14.58 13.71 -5.69
N ALA A 30 -15.79 13.94 -5.17
CA ALA A 30 -16.14 13.57 -3.80
C ALA A 30 -16.01 12.06 -3.57
N TRP A 31 -16.35 11.23 -4.56
CA TRP A 31 -16.14 9.78 -4.48
C TRP A 31 -14.66 9.42 -4.26
N PHE A 32 -13.73 10.08 -4.97
CA PHE A 32 -12.30 9.83 -4.82
C PHE A 32 -11.76 10.39 -3.50
N ARG A 33 -12.25 11.56 -3.07
CA ARG A 33 -11.90 12.13 -1.75
C ARG A 33 -12.36 11.23 -0.61
N ASP A 34 -13.55 10.65 -0.70
CA ASP A 34 -14.06 9.71 0.29
C ASP A 34 -13.17 8.47 0.39
N TRP A 35 -12.79 7.90 -0.75
CA TRP A 35 -11.80 6.82 -0.81
C TRP A 35 -10.48 7.21 -0.14
N GLN A 36 -9.92 8.38 -0.47
CA GLN A 36 -8.65 8.85 0.08
C GLN A 36 -8.72 9.13 1.58
N ALA A 37 -9.86 9.63 2.08
CA ALA A 37 -10.03 10.07 3.46
C ALA A 37 -10.45 8.95 4.42
N GLN A 38 -11.18 7.94 3.94
CA GLN A 38 -11.75 6.89 4.79
C GLN A 38 -11.20 5.51 4.41
N VAL A 39 -11.53 5.05 3.21
CA VAL A 39 -11.33 3.64 2.83
C VAL A 39 -9.84 3.27 2.73
N LYS A 40 -9.03 4.11 2.08
CA LYS A 40 -7.58 3.88 1.92
C LYS A 40 -6.86 3.83 3.27
N PRO A 41 -7.03 4.80 4.20
CA PRO A 41 -6.46 4.71 5.54
C PRO A 41 -6.84 3.45 6.32
N ASP A 42 -8.11 3.04 6.27
CA ASP A 42 -8.60 1.86 6.99
C ASP A 42 -7.98 0.57 6.46
N LEU A 43 -7.88 0.41 5.14
CA LEU A 43 -7.22 -0.73 4.53
C LEU A 43 -5.73 -0.79 4.87
N LEU A 44 -5.03 0.36 4.84
CA LEU A 44 -3.62 0.42 5.23
C LEU A 44 -3.44 0.00 6.68
N LYS A 45 -4.32 0.43 7.59
CA LYS A 45 -4.29 0.02 9.00
C LYS A 45 -4.38 -1.49 9.14
N VAL A 46 -5.34 -2.12 8.47
CA VAL A 46 -5.50 -3.59 8.50
C VAL A 46 -4.27 -4.30 7.94
N ILE A 47 -3.70 -3.80 6.83
CA ILE A 47 -2.47 -4.36 6.24
C ILE A 47 -1.33 -4.30 7.26
N PHE A 48 -1.04 -3.12 7.81
CA PHE A 48 0.06 -2.96 8.78
C PHE A 48 -0.17 -3.75 10.07
N ASP A 49 -1.39 -3.83 10.58
CA ASP A 49 -1.73 -4.66 11.73
C ASP A 49 -1.50 -6.15 11.45
N SER A 50 -1.82 -6.60 10.23
CA SER A 50 -1.51 -7.97 9.82
C SER A 50 0.00 -8.23 9.73
N LEU A 51 0.75 -7.31 9.11
CA LEU A 51 2.19 -7.44 8.93
C LEU A 51 2.95 -7.46 10.27
N ARG A 52 2.50 -6.69 11.27
CA ARG A 52 3.08 -6.70 12.63
C ARG A 52 3.02 -8.06 13.32
N ARG A 53 2.09 -8.95 12.92
CA ARG A 53 2.01 -10.33 13.45
C ARG A 53 3.13 -11.24 12.93
N HIS A 54 3.98 -10.76 12.02
CA HIS A 54 5.12 -11.50 11.47
C HIS A 54 6.47 -10.87 11.85
N PRO A 55 6.91 -10.94 13.13
CA PRO A 55 8.05 -10.17 13.65
C PRO A 55 9.41 -10.52 13.03
N SER A 56 9.51 -11.64 12.30
CA SER A 56 10.71 -11.97 11.50
C SER A 56 10.93 -11.04 10.31
N TRP A 57 9.94 -10.19 9.98
CA TRP A 57 10.01 -9.22 8.91
C TRP A 57 10.05 -7.80 9.49
N SER A 58 11.00 -6.99 9.03
CA SER A 58 10.99 -5.54 9.21
C SER A 58 10.12 -4.91 8.12
N VAL A 59 9.27 -3.95 8.47
CA VAL A 59 8.28 -3.34 7.57
C VAL A 59 8.38 -1.82 7.66
N HIS A 60 8.44 -1.15 6.51
CA HIS A 60 8.45 0.32 6.43
C HIS A 60 7.85 0.80 5.10
N VAL A 61 7.38 2.05 5.08
CA VAL A 61 6.96 2.71 3.84
C VAL A 61 8.21 3.24 3.13
N ARG A 62 8.29 3.07 1.80
CA ARG A 62 9.42 3.51 0.98
C ARG A 62 8.96 4.19 -0.31
N ASN A 63 8.48 5.42 -0.22
CA ASN A 63 8.08 6.15 -1.42
C ASN A 63 9.30 6.78 -2.11
N ARG A 64 9.62 6.32 -3.32
CA ARG A 64 10.82 6.74 -4.09
C ARG A 64 10.58 8.01 -4.92
N GLY A 65 10.05 9.06 -4.28
CA GLY A 65 9.70 10.32 -4.96
C GLY A 65 8.30 10.34 -5.59
N VAL A 66 7.50 9.28 -5.42
CA VAL A 66 6.10 9.23 -5.80
C VAL A 66 5.23 9.73 -4.65
N SER A 67 4.20 10.50 -4.94
CA SER A 67 3.25 10.98 -3.92
C SER A 67 2.61 9.79 -3.20
N PRO A 68 2.46 9.81 -1.86
CA PRO A 68 1.66 8.83 -1.12
C PRO A 68 0.20 8.76 -1.57
N GLU A 69 -0.29 9.79 -2.25
CA GLU A 69 -1.61 9.79 -2.87
C GLU A 69 -1.67 8.83 -4.05
N ASP A 70 -0.58 8.71 -4.81
CA ASP A 70 -0.46 7.90 -6.02
C ASP A 70 0.09 6.49 -5.75
N GLU A 71 1.09 6.37 -4.86
CA GLU A 71 1.73 5.09 -4.54
C GLU A 71 2.15 5.01 -3.07
N ILE A 72 1.95 3.84 -2.48
CA ILE A 72 2.50 3.49 -1.16
C ILE A 72 3.28 2.19 -1.33
N GLU A 73 4.60 2.28 -1.41
CA GLU A 73 5.46 1.09 -1.42
C GLU A 73 5.67 0.61 0.02
N ILE A 74 5.13 -0.56 0.37
CA ILE A 74 5.39 -1.23 1.65
C ILE A 74 6.60 -2.14 1.47
N ALA A 75 7.77 -1.68 1.90
CA ALA A 75 9.01 -2.44 1.83
C ALA A 75 9.14 -3.36 3.05
N MET A 76 9.42 -4.64 2.77
CA MET A 76 9.63 -5.66 3.79
C MET A 76 11.01 -6.28 3.64
N MET A 77 11.67 -6.54 4.76
CA MET A 77 13.00 -7.16 4.80
C MET A 77 13.04 -8.26 5.85
N LYS A 78 13.59 -9.41 5.48
CA LYS A 78 13.94 -10.49 6.40
C LYS A 78 15.46 -10.60 6.47
N ASP A 79 16.00 -10.46 7.67
CA ASP A 79 17.43 -10.50 7.92
C ASP A 79 17.85 -11.91 8.35
N PHE A 80 18.36 -12.69 7.40
CA PHE A 80 18.83 -14.05 7.65
C PHE A 80 20.16 -14.11 8.39
N THR A 81 20.90 -12.99 8.51
CA THR A 81 22.15 -12.96 9.28
C THR A 81 21.92 -13.05 10.79
N LYS A 82 20.71 -12.71 11.23
CA LYS A 82 20.27 -12.81 12.63
C LYS A 82 19.66 -14.15 13.00
N ASP A 83 19.43 -15.03 12.01
CA ASP A 83 18.84 -16.35 12.20
C ASP A 83 19.58 -17.39 11.33
N LEU A 84 20.86 -17.62 11.70
CA LEU A 84 21.76 -18.57 11.02
C LEU A 84 21.28 -20.03 11.08
N SER A 85 20.31 -20.34 11.96
CA SER A 85 19.75 -21.69 12.13
C SER A 85 18.96 -22.19 10.92
N ARG A 86 18.56 -21.29 10.01
CA ARG A 86 17.75 -21.56 8.81
C ARG A 86 18.55 -21.59 7.51
N LEU A 87 19.87 -21.41 7.58
CA LEU A 87 20.75 -21.35 6.40
C LEU A 87 21.42 -22.70 6.06
N ASN A 88 20.97 -23.81 6.64
CA ASN A 88 21.47 -25.17 6.35
C ASN A 88 20.38 -26.06 5.77
#